data_AF-A0A3D0X052-F1
#
_entry.id   AF-A0A3D0X052-F1
#
_cell.length_a   1.000
_cell.length_b   1.000
_cell.length_c   1.000
_cell.angle_alpha   90.00
_cell.angle_beta   90.00
_cell.angle_gamma   90.00
#
_symmetry.space_group_name_H-M   'P 1'
#
loop_
_entity.id
_entity.type
_entity.pdbx_description
1 polymer ?
#
loop_
_entity_poly.entity_id
_entity_poly.type
_entity_poly.pdbx_seq_one_letter_code
_entity_poly.pdbx_strand_id
1 'polypeptide(L)' 'QRFMDSLISIYHMDMELTNLTISAGIARLEDISQPFDILMQQSDAALYRAKQEGRSCYVVYEKGMKLEDNG' A
#
# COMPACT_ATOMS: atom_id res chain seq x y z
N GLN A 1 10.10 -1.20 9.49
CA GLN A 1 9.71 -0.54 8.23
C GLN A 1 10.88 -0.33 7.25
N ARG A 2 11.94 -1.16 7.31
CA ARG A 2 13.18 -0.96 6.50
C ARG A 2 12.94 -0.73 5.00
N PHE A 3 11.94 -1.40 4.43
CA PHE A 3 11.56 -1.21 3.01
C PHE A 3 11.16 0.24 2.70
N MET A 4 10.30 0.84 3.52
CA MET A 4 9.85 2.23 3.33
C MET A 4 10.99 3.20 3.56
N ASP A 5 11.81 2.97 4.59
CA ASP A 5 12.97 3.80 4.89
C ASP A 5 13.95 3.85 3.71
N SER A 6 14.18 2.70 3.05
CA SER A 6 15.00 2.64 1.83
C SER A 6 14.38 3.41 0.67
N LEU A 7 13.08 3.28 0.41
CA LEU A 7 12.42 4.03 -0.67
C LEU A 7 12.47 5.55 -0.43
N ILE A 8 12.22 5.99 0.79
CA ILE A 8 12.26 7.41 1.16
C ILE A 8 13.68 7.96 1.01
N SER A 9 14.70 7.18 1.41
CA SER A 9 16.09 7.58 1.22
C SER A 9 16.44 7.83 -0.25
N ILE A 10 15.81 7.09 -1.18
CA ILE A 10 16.00 7.29 -2.62
C ILE A 10 15.40 8.62 -3.07
N TYR A 11 14.19 8.95 -2.63
CA TYR A 11 13.58 10.23 -2.99
C TYR A 11 14.35 11.42 -2.41
N HIS A 12 14.93 11.30 -1.23
CA HIS A 12 15.74 12.36 -0.65
C HIS A 12 17.11 12.54 -1.33
N MET A 13 17.56 11.62 -2.18
CA MET A 13 18.75 11.82 -3.02
C MET A 13 18.48 12.77 -4.21
N ASP A 14 17.21 13.00 -4.54
CA ASP A 14 16.79 13.93 -5.60
C ASP A 14 16.12 15.17 -4.98
N MET A 15 16.70 16.35 -5.21
CA MET A 15 16.19 17.61 -4.66
C MET A 15 14.80 17.96 -5.19
N GLU A 16 14.40 17.45 -6.34
CA GLU A 16 13.05 17.66 -6.89
C GLU A 16 12.00 16.76 -6.21
N LEU A 17 12.43 15.67 -5.57
CA LEU A 17 11.54 14.66 -4.97
C LEU A 17 11.45 14.78 -3.44
N THR A 18 12.10 15.76 -2.83
CA THR A 18 12.26 15.86 -1.36
C THR A 18 10.95 16.04 -0.61
N ASN A 19 9.89 16.50 -1.29
CA ASN A 19 8.56 16.68 -0.69
C ASN A 19 7.58 15.53 -1.00
N LEU A 20 8.06 14.44 -1.62
CA LEU A 20 7.22 13.29 -1.92
C LEU A 20 7.11 12.36 -0.72
N THR A 21 5.94 11.73 -0.62
CA THR A 21 5.68 10.64 0.31
C THR A 21 5.07 9.49 -0.45
N ILE A 22 5.25 8.27 0.06
CA ILE A 22 4.70 7.06 -0.55
C ILE A 22 3.95 6.27 0.50
N SER A 23 2.75 5.81 0.17
CA SER A 23 2.03 4.81 0.96
C SER A 23 1.79 3.59 0.08
N ALA A 24 1.84 2.40 0.65
CA ALA A 24 1.65 1.16 -0.10
C ALA A 24 0.60 0.25 0.56
N GLY A 25 -0.30 -0.29 -0.26
CA GLY A 25 -1.17 -1.40 0.11
C GLY A 25 -0.62 -2.70 -0.47
N ILE A 26 -0.67 -3.77 0.30
CA ILE A 26 -0.13 -5.08 -0.10
C ILE A 26 -1.20 -6.14 0.11
N ALA A 27 -1.62 -6.83 -0.95
CA ALA A 27 -2.42 -8.04 -0.86
C ALA A 27 -1.55 -9.30 -1.03
N ARG A 28 -1.94 -10.39 -0.38
CA ARG A 28 -1.29 -11.71 -0.53
C ARG A 28 -2.21 -12.61 -1.34
N LEU A 29 -1.65 -13.25 -2.37
CA LEU A 29 -2.34 -14.30 -3.08
C LEU A 29 -2.37 -15.54 -2.17
N GLU A 30 -3.55 -15.86 -1.61
CA GLU A 30 -3.71 -17.04 -0.74
C GLU A 30 -3.94 -18.32 -1.54
N ASP A 31 -4.61 -18.20 -2.69
CA ASP A 31 -4.90 -19.30 -3.61
C ASP A 31 -4.69 -18.81 -5.05
N ILE A 32 -4.07 -19.63 -5.89
CA ILE A 32 -3.87 -19.31 -7.31
C ILE A 32 -5.18 -19.22 -8.10
N SER A 33 -6.26 -19.82 -7.59
CA SER A 33 -7.60 -19.68 -8.17
C SER A 33 -8.29 -18.37 -7.80
N GLN A 34 -7.69 -17.55 -6.92
CA GLN A 34 -8.27 -16.28 -6.52
C GLN A 34 -8.35 -15.32 -7.73
N PRO A 35 -9.51 -14.71 -8.01
CA PRO A 35 -9.63 -13.74 -9.09
C PRO A 35 -8.73 -12.53 -8.85
N PHE A 36 -8.10 -12.05 -9.93
CA PHE A 36 -7.19 -10.91 -9.88
C PHE A 36 -7.87 -9.64 -9.34
N ASP A 37 -9.13 -9.40 -9.71
CA ASP A 37 -9.89 -8.23 -9.26
C ASP A 37 -10.06 -8.20 -7.73
N ILE A 38 -10.19 -9.36 -7.09
CA ILE A 38 -10.24 -9.45 -5.63
C ILE A 38 -8.89 -9.07 -5.03
N LEU A 39 -7.79 -9.53 -5.62
CA LEU A 39 -6.44 -9.19 -5.16
C LEU A 39 -6.18 -7.67 -5.28
N MET A 40 -6.68 -7.05 -6.36
CA MET A 40 -6.60 -5.61 -6.57
C MET A 40 -7.42 -4.84 -5.51
N GLN A 41 -8.68 -5.22 -5.28
CA GLN A 41 -9.53 -4.60 -4.26
C GLN A 41 -8.92 -4.71 -2.85
N GLN A 42 -8.33 -5.85 -2.53
CA GLN A 42 -7.62 -6.05 -1.26
C GLN A 42 -6.40 -5.12 -1.12
N SER A 43 -5.63 -4.98 -2.20
CA SER A 43 -4.46 -4.09 -2.25
C SER A 43 -4.89 -2.64 -2.06
N ASP A 44 -5.96 -2.21 -2.72
CA ASP A 44 -6.51 -0.86 -2.59
C ASP A 44 -7.05 -0.59 -1.18
N ALA A 45 -7.76 -1.53 -0.57
CA ALA A 45 -8.24 -1.41 0.80
C ALA A 45 -7.07 -1.23 1.79
N ALA A 46 -5.99 -1.99 1.62
CA ALA A 46 -4.78 -1.84 2.41
C ALA A 46 -4.10 -0.48 2.14
N LEU A 47 -4.04 -0.03 0.89
CA LEU A 47 -3.46 1.27 0.53
C LEU A 47 -4.23 2.42 1.16
N TYR A 48 -5.56 2.34 1.14
CA TYR A 48 -6.42 3.35 1.75
C TYR A 48 -6.17 3.44 3.26
N ARG A 49 -6.07 2.30 3.94
CA ARG A 49 -5.70 2.27 5.36
C ARG A 49 -4.30 2.84 5.61
N ALA A 50 -3.32 2.52 4.75
CA ALA A 50 -1.98 3.09 4.84
C ALA A 50 -2.02 4.63 4.74
N LYS A 51 -2.82 5.19 3.83
CA LYS A 51 -3.00 6.65 3.71
C LYS A 51 -3.60 7.27 4.98
N GLN A 52 -4.45 6.54 5.72
CA GLN A 52 -5.05 7.02 6.97
C GLN A 52 -4.12 6.91 8.18
N GLU A 53 -3.28 5.88 8.27
CA GLU A 53 -2.36 5.65 9.39
C GLU A 53 -1.18 6.63 9.41
N GLY A 54 -0.91 7.33 8.31
CA GLY A 54 0.09 8.40 8.24
C GLY A 54 0.81 8.46 6.90
N ARG A 55 1.90 9.22 6.86
CA ARG A 55 2.78 9.30 5.69
C ARG A 55 3.79 8.15 5.72
N SER A 56 4.22 7.70 4.54
CA SER A 56 5.44 6.88 4.42
C SER A 56 5.33 5.48 5.06
N CYS A 57 4.15 4.87 5.04
CA CYS A 57 3.92 3.53 5.59
C CYS A 57 3.35 2.56 4.56
N TYR A 58 3.31 1.28 4.93
CA TYR A 58 2.60 0.25 4.18
C TYR A 58 1.68 -0.51 5.10
N VAL A 59 0.61 -1.04 4.52
CA VAL A 59 -0.32 -1.94 5.20
C VAL A 59 -0.46 -3.21 4.37
N VAL A 60 -0.49 -4.35 5.04
CA VAL A 60 -0.82 -5.63 4.42
C VAL A 60 -2.29 -5.89 4.68
N TYR A 61 -3.04 -6.26 3.64
CA TYR A 61 -4.44 -6.60 3.76
C TYR A 61 -4.63 -7.76 4.74
N GLU A 62 -5.59 -7.61 5.65
CA GLU A 62 -6.04 -8.66 6.56
C GLU A 62 -7.53 -8.90 6.36
N LYS A 63 -7.96 -10.16 6.53
CA LYS A 63 -9.38 -10.52 6.42
C LYS A 63 -10.19 -9.69 7.43
N GLY A 64 -11.18 -8.95 6.92
CA GLY A 64 -12.02 -8.06 7.71
C GLY A 64 -11.73 -6.57 7.52
N MET A 65 -10.70 -6.19 6.75
CA MET A 65 -10.60 -4.82 6.26
C MET A 65 -11.80 -4.51 5.35
N LYS A 66 -12.33 -3.28 5.47
CA LYS A 66 -13.41 -2.82 4.59
C LYS A 66 -12.85 -2.67 3.19
N LEU A 67 -13.44 -3.41 2.25
CA LEU A 67 -13.27 -3.15 0.83
C LEU A 67 -14.13 -1.92 0.53
N GLU A 68 -13.52 -0.88 -0.05
CA GLU A 68 -14.30 0.23 -0.58
C GLU A 68 -15.01 -0.25 -1.85
N ASP A 69 -16.33 -0.04 -1.90
CA ASP A 69 -17.15 -0.35 -3.06
C ASP A 69 -16.93 0.74 -4.10
N ASN A 70 -15.97 0.54 -5.00
CA ASN A 70 -15.78 1.38 -6.17
C ASN A 70 -16.86 1.01 -7.20
N GLY A 71 -18.09 1.46 -6.92
CA GLY A 71 -19.25 1.33 -7.81
C GLY A 71 -19.10 2.07 -9.13
#